data_AF-A0A0N7M1V1-F1
#
_entry.id   AF-A0A0N7M1V1-F1
#
_cell.length_a   1.000
_cell.length_b   1.000
_cell.length_c   1.000
_cell.angle_alpha   90.00
_cell.angle_beta   90.00
_cell.angle_gamma   90.00
#
_symmetry.space_group_name_H-M   'P 1'
#
loop_
_entity.id
_entity.type
_entity.pdbx_description
1 polymer ?
#
loop_
_entity_poly.entity_id
_entity_poly.type
_entity_poly.pdbx_seq_one_letter_code
_entity_poly.pdbx_strand_id
1 'polypeptide(L)'
;MIKKILTAGVFSIVAASASAQTAPVDFGALLDQCNSSPAACQAILSQAIATIQAQPGLAPEVVNQYMSTVATVAASAAQSNGQIAGQMAEVVQAAADVVAETDPEVAEQLAEVSGQVADGTEVDLDAIAGSPS
;
A
#
# COMPACT_ATOMS: atom_id res chain seq x y z
N MET A 1 58.77 26.56 9.24
CA MET A 1 57.42 26.70 8.68
C MET A 1 57.04 25.41 7.97
N ILE A 2 55.94 24.77 8.41
CA ILE A 2 55.04 23.79 7.74
C ILE A 2 55.74 22.67 6.93
N LYS A 3 56.14 21.52 7.48
CA LYS A 3 55.41 20.34 8.02
C LYS A 3 54.61 19.53 6.97
N LYS A 4 55.25 18.40 6.60
CA LYS A 4 54.80 17.18 5.89
C LYS A 4 53.36 16.76 6.22
N ILE A 5 52.73 15.97 5.33
CA ILE A 5 52.35 14.55 5.55
C ILE A 5 51.64 13.99 4.28
N LEU A 6 52.18 12.89 3.73
CA LEU A 6 51.46 11.92 2.92
C LEU A 6 50.55 11.09 3.85
N THR A 7 49.29 10.84 3.53
CA THR A 7 48.54 9.74 4.16
C THR A 7 47.47 9.18 3.23
N ALA A 8 47.60 7.88 2.98
CA ALA A 8 46.62 7.00 2.38
C ALA A 8 45.32 7.00 3.21
N GLY A 9 44.17 7.11 2.54
CA GLY A 9 42.86 6.94 3.16
C GLY A 9 42.10 5.84 2.45
N VAL A 10 42.30 4.60 2.89
CA VAL A 10 41.27 3.57 2.78
C VAL A 10 40.16 4.00 3.74
N PHE A 11 38.96 4.27 3.22
CA PHE A 11 37.75 4.33 4.04
C PHE A 11 36.70 3.41 3.44
N SER A 12 36.68 2.18 3.98
CA SER A 12 35.49 1.34 3.96
C SER A 12 34.37 2.08 4.68
N ILE A 13 33.22 2.22 4.04
CA ILE A 13 31.98 2.60 4.72
C ILE A 13 31.01 1.43 4.61
N VAL A 14 31.05 0.62 5.66
CA VAL A 14 29.97 -0.08 6.38
C VAL A 14 28.62 -0.20 5.65
N ALA A 15 28.22 -1.46 5.40
CA ALA A 15 26.81 -1.83 5.30
C ALA A 15 26.14 -1.68 6.66
N ALA A 16 25.23 -0.73 6.79
CA ALA A 16 24.13 -0.71 7.77
C ALA A 16 23.37 0.62 7.61
N SER A 17 22.53 0.74 6.59
CA SER A 17 21.35 1.59 6.72
C SER A 17 20.35 0.80 7.55
N ALA A 18 20.45 1.00 8.86
CA ALA A 18 19.31 0.89 9.74
C ALA A 18 18.21 1.80 9.19
N SER A 19 17.29 1.24 8.41
CA SER A 19 16.01 1.90 8.19
C SER A 19 15.26 1.80 9.51
N ALA A 20 15.18 2.93 10.21
CA ALA A 20 13.96 3.25 10.94
C ALA A 20 12.78 2.78 10.08
N GLN A 21 11.90 1.96 10.63
CA GLN A 21 10.84 1.28 9.88
C GLN A 21 9.85 2.32 9.37
N THR A 22 10.21 3.01 8.28
CA THR A 22 9.27 3.55 7.32
C THR A 22 8.41 2.36 6.93
N ALA A 23 7.10 2.45 7.12
CA ALA A 23 6.20 1.45 6.56
C ALA A 23 6.65 1.19 5.11
N PRO A 24 6.71 -0.08 4.66
CA PRO A 24 7.23 -0.45 3.34
C PRO A 24 6.46 0.22 2.19
N VAL A 25 5.31 0.82 2.51
CA VAL A 25 4.42 1.52 1.61
C VAL A 25 4.02 2.85 2.27
N ASP A 26 4.28 3.96 1.57
CA ASP A 26 3.82 5.30 2.00
C ASP A 26 2.46 5.61 1.34
N PHE A 27 1.37 5.31 2.06
CA PHE A 27 0.01 5.40 1.53
C PHE A 27 -0.42 6.84 1.22
N GLY A 28 0.11 7.83 1.93
CA GLY A 28 -0.11 9.24 1.61
C GLY A 28 0.46 9.60 0.24
N ALA A 29 1.71 9.19 -0.03
CA ALA A 29 2.33 9.38 -1.34
C ALA A 29 1.68 8.52 -2.45
N LEU A 30 1.14 7.33 -2.13
CA LEU A 30 0.36 6.55 -3.10
C LEU A 30 -0.91 7.28 -3.52
N LEU A 31 -1.67 7.82 -2.55
CA LEU A 31 -2.91 8.56 -2.82
C LEU A 31 -2.64 9.84 -3.64
N ASP A 32 -1.57 10.58 -3.31
CA ASP A 32 -1.17 11.78 -4.05
C ASP A 32 -0.76 11.46 -5.50
N GLN A 33 0.00 10.37 -5.70
CA GLN A 33 0.35 9.87 -7.03
C GLN A 33 -0.87 9.38 -7.81
N CYS A 34 -1.80 8.69 -7.15
CA CYS A 34 -3.07 8.26 -7.74
C CYS A 34 -3.91 9.44 -8.20
N ASN A 35 -4.00 10.50 -7.40
CA ASN A 35 -4.71 11.73 -7.77
C ASN A 35 -4.01 12.47 -8.91
N SER A 36 -2.67 12.53 -8.89
CA SER A 36 -1.89 13.15 -9.97
C SER A 36 -1.90 12.34 -11.27
N SER A 37 -2.12 11.03 -11.20
CA SER A 37 -2.08 10.11 -12.35
C SER A 37 -3.07 8.95 -12.15
N PRO A 38 -4.37 9.17 -12.37
CA PRO A 38 -5.40 8.16 -12.13
C PRO A 38 -5.20 6.91 -12.99
N ALA A 39 -4.72 7.07 -14.23
CA ALA A 39 -4.41 5.94 -15.12
C ALA A 39 -3.25 5.07 -14.64
N ALA A 40 -2.34 5.61 -13.81
CA ALA A 40 -1.23 4.85 -13.23
C ALA A 40 -1.57 4.29 -11.83
N CYS A 41 -2.65 4.79 -11.21
CA CYS A 41 -3.03 4.44 -9.84
C CYS A 41 -3.20 2.93 -9.63
N GLN A 42 -3.83 2.25 -10.59
CA GLN A 42 -4.04 0.80 -10.51
C GLN A 42 -2.70 0.06 -10.47
N ALA A 43 -1.79 0.37 -11.39
CA ALA A 43 -0.47 -0.26 -11.42
C ALA A 43 0.31 0.02 -10.12
N ILE A 44 0.22 1.25 -9.60
CA ILE A 44 0.87 1.67 -8.35
C ILE A 44 0.34 0.86 -7.15
N LEU A 45 -0.97 0.72 -7.01
CA LEU A 45 -1.57 -0.03 -5.90
C LEU A 45 -1.34 -1.53 -6.03
N SER A 46 -1.44 -2.10 -7.24
CA SER A 46 -1.10 -3.50 -7.49
C SER A 46 0.37 -3.81 -7.16
N GLN A 47 1.29 -2.88 -7.45
CA GLN A 47 2.69 -2.99 -7.07
C GLN A 47 2.85 -2.97 -5.55
N ALA A 48 2.08 -2.13 -4.84
CA ALA A 48 2.08 -2.11 -3.38
C ALA A 48 1.62 -3.45 -2.79
N ILE A 49 0.53 -4.03 -3.32
CA ILE A 49 0.03 -5.36 -2.90
C ILE A 49 1.13 -6.41 -3.07
N ALA A 50 1.76 -6.47 -4.25
CA ALA A 50 2.84 -7.41 -4.53
C ALA A 50 4.04 -7.21 -3.59
N THR A 51 4.38 -5.96 -3.25
CA THR A 51 5.48 -5.63 -2.33
C THR A 51 5.18 -6.12 -0.92
N ILE A 52 3.94 -5.92 -0.44
CA ILE A 52 3.51 -6.38 0.88
C ILE A 52 3.53 -7.92 0.95
N GLN A 53 3.00 -8.61 -0.06
CA GLN A 53 3.04 -10.08 -0.13
C GLN A 53 4.46 -10.65 -0.21
N ALA A 54 5.35 -9.97 -0.95
CA ALA A 54 6.73 -10.39 -1.10
C ALA A 54 7.58 -10.12 0.14
N GLN A 55 7.06 -9.43 1.16
CA GLN A 55 7.82 -9.08 2.35
C GLN A 55 7.78 -10.21 3.39
N PRO A 56 8.88 -10.94 3.60
CA PRO A 56 8.91 -12.02 4.56
C PRO A 56 8.90 -11.49 6.00
N GLY A 57 8.14 -12.14 6.88
CA GLY A 57 8.12 -11.84 8.31
C GLY A 57 7.11 -10.78 8.75
N LEU A 58 6.20 -10.34 7.87
CA LEU A 58 5.02 -9.58 8.29
C LEU A 58 4.05 -10.50 9.05
N ALA A 59 3.52 -10.00 10.16
CA ALA A 59 2.41 -10.65 10.84
C ALA A 59 1.14 -10.55 9.97
N PRO A 60 0.25 -11.55 10.00
CA PRO A 60 -0.98 -11.55 9.22
C PRO A 60 -1.85 -10.32 9.52
N GLU A 61 -1.93 -9.88 10.79
CA GLU A 61 -2.68 -8.66 11.12
C GLU A 61 -2.11 -7.41 10.43
N VAL A 62 -0.79 -7.34 10.25
CA VAL A 62 -0.13 -6.22 9.59
C VAL A 62 -0.36 -6.27 8.07
N VAL A 63 -0.36 -7.47 7.48
CA VAL A 63 -0.74 -7.66 6.07
C VAL A 63 -2.19 -7.20 5.86
N ASN A 64 -3.11 -7.61 6.74
CA ASN A 64 -4.51 -7.20 6.68
C ASN A 64 -4.66 -5.68 6.76
N GLN A 65 -3.96 -5.04 7.70
CA GLN A 65 -3.97 -3.58 7.84
C GLN A 65 -3.47 -2.89 6.56
N TYR A 66 -2.40 -3.39 5.94
CA TYR A 66 -1.90 -2.85 4.69
C TYR A 66 -2.88 -3.05 3.52
N MET A 67 -3.48 -4.23 3.39
CA MET A 67 -4.47 -4.52 2.35
C MET A 67 -5.73 -3.65 2.49
N SER A 68 -6.22 -3.51 3.72
CA SER A 68 -7.30 -2.58 4.06
C SER A 68 -6.94 -1.15 3.64
N THR A 69 -5.72 -0.69 3.95
CA THR A 69 -5.27 0.65 3.54
C THR A 69 -5.20 0.81 2.02
N VAL A 70 -4.68 -0.19 1.29
CA VAL A 70 -4.68 -0.19 -0.18
C VAL A 70 -6.11 -0.09 -0.71
N ALA A 71 -7.04 -0.86 -0.15
CA ALA A 71 -8.44 -0.85 -0.55
C ALA A 71 -9.10 0.51 -0.29
N THR A 72 -8.85 1.14 0.86
CA THR A 72 -9.33 2.50 1.15
C THR A 72 -8.81 3.51 0.14
N VAL A 73 -7.53 3.45 -0.23
CA VAL A 73 -6.93 4.34 -1.24
C VAL A 73 -7.56 4.10 -2.62
N ALA A 74 -7.75 2.83 -3.02
CA ALA A 74 -8.39 2.48 -4.27
C ALA A 74 -9.83 2.99 -4.34
N ALA A 75 -10.62 2.75 -3.30
CA ALA A 75 -12.01 3.23 -3.19
C ALA A 75 -12.07 4.77 -3.22
N SER A 76 -11.17 5.45 -2.50
CA SER A 76 -11.09 6.92 -2.51
C SER A 76 -10.74 7.48 -3.89
N ALA A 77 -9.80 6.82 -4.59
CA ALA A 77 -9.41 7.20 -5.94
C ALA A 77 -10.55 6.97 -6.95
N ALA A 78 -11.30 5.87 -6.82
CA ALA A 78 -12.49 5.59 -7.62
C ALA A 78 -13.61 6.62 -7.41
N GLN A 79 -13.88 6.98 -6.15
CA GLN A 79 -14.88 8.00 -5.82
C GLN A 79 -14.48 9.38 -6.37
N SER A 80 -13.19 9.71 -6.31
CA SER A 80 -12.66 10.96 -6.88
C SER A 80 -12.65 10.96 -8.40
N ASN A 81 -12.51 9.78 -9.02
CA ASN A 81 -12.47 9.61 -10.47
C ASN A 81 -13.19 8.32 -10.91
N GLY A 82 -14.47 8.45 -11.22
CA GLY A 82 -15.30 7.32 -11.64
C GLY A 82 -14.83 6.62 -12.94
N GLN A 83 -13.94 7.22 -13.73
CA GLN A 83 -13.39 6.56 -14.93
C GLN A 83 -12.45 5.39 -14.59
N ILE A 84 -11.88 5.38 -13.38
CA ILE A 84 -10.99 4.31 -12.90
C ILE A 84 -11.69 3.37 -11.92
N ALA A 85 -12.99 3.53 -11.67
CA ALA A 85 -13.73 2.75 -10.68
C ALA A 85 -13.59 1.24 -10.88
N GLY A 86 -13.77 0.74 -12.12
CA GLY A 86 -13.60 -0.69 -12.41
C GLY A 86 -12.18 -1.20 -12.13
N GLN A 87 -11.16 -0.41 -12.48
CA GLN A 87 -9.75 -0.78 -12.23
C GLN A 87 -9.44 -0.76 -10.72
N MET A 88 -10.03 0.17 -9.97
CA MET A 88 -9.88 0.24 -8.52
C MET A 88 -10.62 -0.88 -7.81
N ALA A 89 -11.79 -1.29 -8.29
CA ALA A 89 -12.50 -2.46 -7.78
C ALA A 89 -11.63 -3.73 -7.92
N GLU A 90 -10.97 -3.92 -9.07
CA GLU A 90 -10.01 -5.03 -9.24
C GLU A 90 -8.86 -4.99 -8.23
N VAL A 91 -8.36 -3.80 -7.88
CA VAL A 91 -7.32 -3.62 -6.85
C VAL A 91 -7.84 -3.99 -5.46
N VAL A 92 -9.06 -3.52 -5.11
CA VAL A 92 -9.70 -3.88 -3.83
C VAL A 92 -9.93 -5.40 -3.76
N GLN A 93 -10.40 -6.00 -4.85
CA GLN A 93 -10.60 -7.45 -4.92
C GLN A 93 -9.28 -8.21 -4.74
N ALA A 94 -8.21 -7.76 -5.40
CA ALA A 94 -6.90 -8.37 -5.24
C ALA A 94 -6.41 -8.29 -3.78
N ALA A 95 -6.68 -7.17 -3.09
CA ALA A 95 -6.40 -7.01 -1.67
C ALA A 95 -7.21 -8.00 -0.81
N ALA A 96 -8.50 -8.18 -1.13
CA ALA A 96 -9.38 -9.17 -0.50
C ALA A 96 -8.86 -10.60 -0.65
N ASP A 97 -8.41 -10.98 -1.85
CA ASP A 97 -7.87 -12.32 -2.12
C ASP A 97 -6.59 -12.60 -1.29
N VAL A 98 -5.77 -11.58 -1.01
CA VAL A 98 -4.58 -11.75 -0.15
C VAL A 98 -5.00 -12.09 1.28
N VAL A 99 -5.95 -11.32 1.82
CA VAL A 99 -6.36 -11.47 3.21
C VAL A 99 -7.28 -12.66 3.40
N ALA A 100 -7.95 -13.17 2.37
CA ALA A 100 -8.83 -14.34 2.45
C ALA A 100 -8.15 -15.58 3.04
N GLU A 101 -6.84 -15.73 2.85
CA GLU A 101 -6.05 -16.84 3.40
C GLU A 101 -5.81 -16.71 4.91
N THR A 102 -5.86 -15.49 5.45
CA THR A 102 -5.51 -15.17 6.84
C THR A 102 -6.69 -14.70 7.69
N ASP A 103 -7.64 -13.99 7.08
CA ASP A 103 -8.80 -13.37 7.70
C ASP A 103 -9.96 -13.25 6.69
N PRO A 104 -10.83 -14.27 6.63
CA PRO A 104 -11.93 -14.31 5.67
C PRO A 104 -12.97 -13.20 5.93
N GLU A 105 -13.12 -12.77 7.18
CA GLU A 105 -14.11 -11.75 7.56
C GLU A 105 -13.71 -10.37 7.00
N VAL A 106 -12.41 -10.04 7.04
CA VAL A 106 -11.88 -8.85 6.36
C VAL A 106 -11.95 -9.00 4.83
N ALA A 107 -11.68 -10.20 4.30
CA ALA A 107 -11.78 -10.45 2.86
C ALA A 107 -13.20 -10.20 2.33
N GLU A 108 -14.24 -10.65 3.04
CA GLU A 108 -15.63 -10.41 2.68
C GLU A 108 -15.98 -8.92 2.68
N GLN A 109 -15.52 -8.16 3.69
CA GLN A 109 -15.70 -6.71 3.74
C GLN A 109 -15.03 -6.00 2.55
N LEU A 110 -13.80 -6.40 2.22
CA LEU A 110 -13.09 -5.85 1.05
C LEU A 110 -13.77 -6.23 -0.27
N ALA A 111 -14.29 -7.45 -0.40
CA ALA A 111 -15.03 -7.87 -1.59
C ALA A 111 -16.34 -7.09 -1.75
N GLU A 112 -17.05 -6.79 -0.66
CA GLU A 112 -18.24 -5.95 -0.70
C GLU A 112 -17.91 -4.53 -1.17
N VAL A 113 -16.82 -3.96 -0.63
CA VAL A 113 -16.29 -2.65 -1.04
C VAL A 113 -15.92 -2.64 -2.51
N SER A 114 -15.25 -3.69 -3.01
CA SER A 114 -14.94 -3.85 -4.44
C SER A 114 -16.22 -3.78 -5.30
N GLY A 115 -17.28 -4.47 -4.87
CA GLY A 115 -18.60 -4.40 -5.52
C GLY A 115 -19.20 -3.00 -5.52
N GLN A 116 -19.16 -2.31 -4.37
CA GLN A 116 -19.66 -0.93 -4.25
C GLN A 116 -18.85 0.04 -5.14
N VAL A 117 -17.52 -0.08 -5.15
CA VAL A 117 -16.62 0.69 -6.02
C VAL A 117 -16.95 0.46 -7.49
N ALA A 118 -17.16 -0.80 -7.90
CA ALA A 118 -17.47 -1.14 -9.29
C ALA A 118 -18.84 -0.60 -9.74
N ASP A 119 -19.82 -0.59 -8.84
CA ASP A 119 -21.17 -0.06 -9.09
C ASP A 119 -21.21 1.48 -9.03
N GLY A 120 -20.13 2.12 -8.56
CA GLY A 120 -20.09 3.56 -8.32
C GLY A 120 -20.95 4.00 -7.13
N THR A 121 -21.25 3.06 -6.22
CA THR A 121 -21.93 3.33 -4.96
C THR A 121 -20.96 4.00 -3.98
N GLU A 122 -21.49 4.88 -3.12
CA GLU A 122 -20.70 5.52 -2.07
C GLU A 122 -20.15 4.46 -1.12
N VAL A 123 -18.83 4.45 -0.94
CA VAL A 123 -18.13 3.43 -0.15
C VAL A 123 -17.93 3.98 1.25
N ASP A 124 -18.39 3.24 2.25
CA ASP A 124 -18.08 3.53 3.64
C ASP A 124 -16.62 3.17 3.93
N LEU A 125 -15.74 4.17 3.86
CA LEU A 125 -14.29 3.98 4.04
C LEU A 125 -13.93 3.60 5.48
N ASP A 126 -14.80 3.94 6.44
CA ASP A 126 -14.69 3.55 7.85
C ASP A 126 -14.95 2.05 8.06
N ALA A 127 -15.77 1.41 7.21
CA ALA A 127 -15.97 -0.04 7.21
C ALA A 127 -14.74 -0.82 6.67
N ILE A 128 -13.91 -0.21 5.82
CA ILE A 128 -12.71 -0.85 5.26
C ILE A 128 -11.59 -0.93 6.28
N ALA A 129 -11.36 0.17 7.00
CA ALA A 129 -10.34 0.30 8.03
C ALA A 129 -10.87 -0.29 9.33
N GLY A 130 -10.95 -1.63 9.39
CA GLY A 130 -11.44 -2.43 10.53
C GLY A 130 -11.45 -1.64 11.83
N SER A 131 -12.63 -1.13 12.19
CA SER A 131 -12.81 -0.26 13.34
C SER A 131 -12.18 -0.92 14.57
N PRO A 132 -11.16 -0.32 15.21
CA PRO A 132 -10.70 -0.81 16.50
C PRO A 132 -11.83 -0.58 17.50
N SER A 133 -12.55 -1.64 17.83
CA SER A 133 -13.49 -1.66 18.95
C SER A 133 -12.73 -1.82 20.27
#